data_AF-A0A356NU37-F1
#
_entry.id   AF-A0A356NU37-F1
#
_cell.length_a   1.000
_cell.length_b   1.000
_cell.length_c   1.000
_cell.angle_alpha   90.00
_cell.angle_beta   90.00
_cell.angle_gamma   90.00
#
_symmetry.space_group_name_H-M   'P 1'
#
loop_
_entity.id
_entity.type
_entity.pdbx_description
1 polymer ?
#
loop_
_entity_poly.entity_id
_entity_poly.type
_entity_poly.pdbx_seq_one_letter_code
_entity_poly.pdbx_strand_id
1 'polypeptide(L)'
;MNAKAHAVDLAQRLIRCPSVTPAEGGAINLLEAELSAIGFACTRLPFGEGNDRIDNLFARYGSAAPHVCFAGHTDVVPVGD
;
A
#
# COMPACT_ATOMS: atom_id res chain seq x y z
N MET A 1 5.20 -29.05 -1.95
CA MET A 1 4.38 -27.92 -2.45
C MET A 1 5.34 -26.85 -2.92
N ASN A 2 5.23 -26.37 -4.16
CA ASN A 2 6.07 -25.27 -4.63
C ASN A 2 5.56 -23.99 -3.97
N ALA A 3 6.37 -23.34 -3.13
CA ALA A 3 5.98 -22.09 -2.49
C ALA A 3 5.66 -21.06 -3.58
N LYS A 4 4.52 -20.38 -3.49
CA LYS A 4 4.22 -19.26 -4.41
C LYS A 4 5.33 -18.21 -4.26
N ALA A 5 5.73 -17.60 -5.38
CA ALA A 5 6.60 -16.44 -5.34
C ALA A 5 5.97 -15.36 -4.46
N HIS A 6 6.78 -14.71 -3.61
CA HIS A 6 6.31 -13.69 -2.67
C HIS A 6 5.45 -12.61 -3.36
N ALA A 7 5.84 -12.18 -4.56
CA ALA A 7 5.09 -11.20 -5.33
C ALA A 7 3.65 -11.66 -5.66
N VAL A 8 3.44 -12.95 -5.97
CA VAL A 8 2.11 -13.50 -6.24
C VAL A 8 1.28 -13.57 -4.96
N ASP A 9 1.89 -13.96 -3.84
CA ASP A 9 1.21 -13.99 -2.54
C ASP A 9 0.78 -12.58 -2.10
N LEU A 10 1.70 -11.61 -2.14
CA LEU A 10 1.44 -10.22 -1.79
C LEU A 10 0.37 -9.60 -2.69
N ALA A 11 0.43 -9.82 -4.01
CA ALA A 11 -0.59 -9.35 -4.93
C ALA A 11 -1.98 -9.91 -4.59
N GLN A 12 -2.07 -11.21 -4.27
CA GLN A 12 -3.34 -11.81 -3.87
C GLN A 12 -3.88 -11.26 -2.54
N ARG A 13 -3.00 -10.91 -1.60
CA ARG A 13 -3.39 -10.29 -0.32
C ARG A 13 -3.89 -8.86 -0.54
N LEU A 14 -3.22 -8.08 -1.38
CA LEU A 14 -3.65 -6.73 -1.77
C LEU A 14 -4.99 -6.75 -2.51
N ILE A 15 -5.22 -7.68 -3.45
CA ILE A 15 -6.50 -7.79 -4.17
C ILE A 15 -7.68 -8.10 -3.24
N ARG A 16 -7.43 -8.77 -2.09
CA ARG A 16 -8.48 -9.07 -1.10
C ARG A 16 -8.83 -7.87 -0.22
N CYS A 17 -8.06 -6.79 -0.26
CA CYS A 17 -8.40 -5.53 0.39
C CYS A 17 -9.53 -4.84 -0.41
N PRO A 18 -10.73 -4.60 0.16
CA PRO A 18 -11.82 -3.94 -0.55
C PRO A 18 -11.59 -2.42 -0.62
N SER A 19 -10.58 -2.00 -1.39
CA SER A 19 -10.08 -0.62 -1.46
C SER A 19 -10.78 0.22 -2.53
N VAL A 20 -12.11 0.23 -2.59
CA VAL A 20 -12.81 1.14 -3.53
C VAL A 20 -12.68 2.58 -3.06
N THR A 21 -12.23 3.49 -3.93
CA THR A 21 -12.03 4.92 -3.59
C THR A 21 -13.27 5.51 -2.90
N PRO A 22 -13.13 6.26 -1.78
CA PRO A 22 -11.90 6.68 -1.10
C PRO A 22 -11.41 5.71 0.00
N ALA A 23 -12.06 4.57 0.16
CA ALA A 23 -11.72 3.61 1.21
C ALA A 23 -10.38 2.92 0.91
N GLU A 24 -9.47 2.93 1.87
CA GLU A 24 -8.17 2.27 1.78
C GLU A 24 -8.26 0.73 1.88
N GLY A 25 -9.34 0.19 2.46
CA GLY A 25 -9.64 -1.24 2.45
C GLY A 25 -8.62 -2.14 3.17
N GLY A 26 -7.72 -1.58 3.97
CA GLY A 26 -6.61 -2.27 4.63
C GLY A 26 -5.34 -2.46 3.79
N ALA A 27 -5.33 -1.96 2.54
CA ALA A 27 -4.21 -2.17 1.61
C ALA A 27 -2.93 -1.43 2.02
N ILE A 28 -3.03 -0.17 2.47
CA ILE A 28 -1.89 0.61 2.94
C ILE A 28 -1.40 0.09 4.30
N ASN A 29 -2.28 -0.38 5.19
CA ASN A 29 -1.87 -1.04 6.43
C ASN A 29 -1.07 -2.33 6.14
N LEU A 30 -1.50 -3.11 5.14
CA LEU A 30 -0.78 -4.28 4.68
C LEU A 30 0.61 -3.90 4.13
N LEU A 31 0.69 -2.88 3.26
CA LEU A 31 1.96 -2.39 2.71
C LEU A 31 2.90 -1.87 3.79
N GLU A 32 2.39 -1.10 4.76
CA GLU A 32 3.18 -0.60 5.88
C GLU A 32 3.80 -1.73 6.70
N ALA A 33 3.03 -2.79 6.99
CA ALA A 33 3.53 -3.96 7.70
C ALA A 33 4.62 -4.70 6.90
N GLU A 34 4.39 -4.95 5.61
CA GLU A 34 5.35 -5.62 4.71
C GLU A 34 6.66 -4.84 4.59
N LEU A 35 6.57 -3.53 4.36
CA LEU A 35 7.73 -2.67 4.15
C LEU A 35 8.52 -2.44 5.45
N SER A 36 7.81 -2.26 6.58
CA SER A 36 8.47 -2.11 7.89
C SER A 36 9.21 -3.38 8.29
N ALA A 37 8.67 -4.57 7.97
CA ALA A 37 9.31 -5.85 8.27
C ALA A 37 10.67 -6.04 7.55
N ILE A 38 10.87 -5.36 6.42
CA ILE A 38 12.13 -5.38 5.65
C ILE A 38 12.97 -4.10 5.84
N GLY A 39 12.63 -3.26 6.84
CA GLY A 39 13.45 -2.15 7.31
C GLY A 39 13.18 -0.79 6.65
N PHE A 40 12.06 -0.62 5.94
CA PHE A 40 11.66 0.72 5.49
C PHE A 40 11.11 1.53 6.68
N ALA A 41 11.47 2.81 6.74
CA ALA A 41 10.78 3.77 7.59
C ALA A 41 9.49 4.21 6.89
N CYS A 42 8.35 3.87 7.49
CA CYS A 42 7.02 4.18 6.98
C CYS A 42 6.45 5.45 7.65
N THR A 43 5.97 6.39 6.84
CA THR A 43 5.29 7.61 7.27
C THR A 43 3.90 7.64 6.66
N ARG A 44 2.87 7.62 7.50
CA ARG A 44 1.48 7.82 7.08
C ARG A 44 1.17 9.30 6.87
N LEU A 45 0.52 9.60 5.75
CA LEU A 45 0.22 10.95 5.31
C LEU A 45 -1.28 11.04 4.95
N PRO A 46 -2.17 11.05 5.96
CA PRO A 46 -3.60 11.27 5.71
C PRO A 46 -3.87 12.73 5.35
N PHE A 47 -4.65 12.95 4.30
CA PHE A 47 -5.09 14.27 3.87
C PHE A 47 -6.60 14.30 3.65
N GLY A 48 -7.21 15.48 3.76
CA GLY A 48 -8.67 15.64 3.67
C GLY A 48 -9.41 15.28 4.96
N GLU A 49 -10.73 15.48 4.94
CA GLU A 49 -11.62 15.27 6.09
C GLU A 49 -12.89 14.54 5.66
N GLY A 50 -13.56 13.89 6.61
CA GLY A 50 -14.82 13.18 6.36
C GLY A 50 -14.71 12.16 5.23
N ASN A 51 -15.61 12.25 4.25
CA ASN A 51 -15.65 11.35 3.09
C ASN A 51 -14.53 11.61 2.08
N ASP A 52 -13.87 12.77 2.12
CA ASP A 52 -12.78 13.11 1.21
C ASP A 52 -11.39 12.77 1.79
N ARG A 53 -11.35 12.10 2.95
CA ARG A 53 -10.09 11.72 3.60
C ARG A 53 -9.41 10.59 2.82
N ILE A 54 -8.20 10.84 2.35
CA ILE A 54 -7.35 9.89 1.63
C ILE A 54 -6.12 9.55 2.47
N ASP A 55 -5.92 8.27 2.72
CA ASP A 55 -4.72 7.76 3.38
C ASP A 55 -3.60 7.55 2.35
N ASN A 56 -2.38 8.02 2.67
CA ASN A 56 -1.18 7.80 1.87
C ASN A 56 -0.07 7.20 2.73
N LEU A 57 0.90 6.55 2.09
CA LEU A 57 2.09 6.00 2.72
C LEU A 57 3.33 6.42 1.94
N PHE A 58 4.27 7.05 2.63
CA PHE A 58 5.63 7.23 2.15
C PHE A 58 6.55 6.28 2.91
N ALA A 59 7.16 5.33 2.22
CA ALA A 59 8.09 4.37 2.81
C ALA A 59 9.49 4.57 2.21
N ARG A 60 10.50 4.71 3.07
CA ARG A 60 11.88 4.98 2.64
C ARG A 60 12.87 4.02 3.29
N TYR A 61 13.74 3.44 2.47
CA TYR A 61 14.91 2.69 2.92
C TYR A 61 16.19 3.51 2.67
N GLY A 62 16.99 3.74 3.71
CA GLY A 62 18.20 4.57 3.64
C GLY A 62 17.93 6.08 3.56
N SER A 63 18.99 6.89 3.67
CA SER A 63 18.92 8.36 3.77
C SER A 63 19.77 9.12 2.74
N ALA A 64 20.59 8.44 1.95
CA ALA A 64 21.54 9.03 1.01
C ALA A 64 21.03 9.01 -0.46
N ALA A 65 21.76 9.70 -1.34
CA ALA A 65 21.53 9.68 -2.79
C ALA A 65 22.29 8.52 -3.47
N PRO A 66 21.84 8.02 -4.63
CA PRO A 66 20.63 8.45 -5.36
C PRO A 66 19.34 7.94 -4.71
N HIS A 67 18.27 8.74 -4.77
CA HIS A 67 16.95 8.37 -4.24
C HIS A 67 16.06 7.85 -5.38
N VAL A 68 15.87 6.53 -5.42
CA VAL A 68 14.97 5.86 -6.36
C VAL A 68 13.63 5.60 -5.67
N CYS A 69 12.53 5.96 -6.31
CA CYS A 69 11.18 5.87 -5.73
C CYS A 69 10.23 5.11 -6.66
N PHE A 70 9.45 4.19 -6.08
CA PHE A 70 8.30 3.56 -6.73
C PHE A 70 7.03 4.27 -6.27
N ALA A 71 6.17 4.64 -7.23
CA ALA A 71 4.89 5.28 -6.96
C ALA A 71 3.75 4.45 -7.57
N GLY A 72 2.61 4.42 -6.88
CA GLY A 72 1.41 3.71 -7.28
C GLY A 72 0.24 4.07 -6.38
N HIS A 73 -0.91 3.42 -6.60
CA HIS A 73 -2.12 3.63 -5.83
C HIS A 73 -2.69 2.27 -5.39
N THR A 74 -3.44 2.25 -4.28
CA THR A 74 -4.06 1.03 -3.74
C THR A 74 -5.55 0.95 -4.00
N ASP A 75 -6.17 2.09 -4.31
CA ASP A 75 -7.58 2.19 -4.55
C ASP A 75 -7.96 1.65 -5.93
N VAL A 76 -9.19 1.16 -6.03
CA VAL A 76 -9.76 0.59 -7.25
C VAL A 76 -11.15 1.17 -7.52
N VAL A 77 -11.62 0.99 -8.75
CA VAL A 77 -12.99 1.33 -9.13
C VAL A 77 -13.99 0.30 -8.60
N PRO A 78 -15.30 0.64 -8.50
CA PRO A 78 -16.35 -0.33 -8.21
C PRO A 78 -16.36 -1.50 -9.21
N VAL A 79 -16.86 -2.66 -8.77
CA VAL A 79 -16.85 -3.92 -9.53
C VAL A 79 -17.79 -3.94 -10.77
N GLY A 80 -18.70 -2.97 -10.87
CA GLY A 80 -19.76 -2.95 -11.89
C GLY A 80 -20.94 -3.87 -11.55
N ASP A 81 -21.96 -3.84 -12.41
CA ASP A 81 -23.16 -4.70 -12.35
C ASP A 81 -23.06 -5.87 -13.34
#